data_AF-A0A352RXF1-F1
#
_entry.id   AF-A0A352RXF1-F1
#
_cell.length_a   1.000
_cell.length_b   1.000
_cell.length_c   1.000
_cell.angle_alpha   90.00
_cell.angle_beta   90.00
_cell.angle_gamma   90.00
#
_symmetry.space_group_name_H-M   'P 1'
#
loop_
_entity.id
_entity.type
_entity.pdbx_description
1 polymer ?
#
loop_
_entity_poly.entity_id
_entity_poly.type
_entity_poly.pdbx_seq_one_letter_code
_entity_poly.pdbx_strand_id
1 'polypeptide(L)'
;CGAWGGIAAGIFGSHALGGIGGVSIVAQFIGTTMGIVIALVGGTVVYGTLKKVVGIRLDAEEEYNGADLTLHRISATPERETSW
;
A
#
# COMPACT_ATOMS: atom_id res chain seq x y z
N CYS A 1 5.48 -1.70 -10.38
CA CYS A 1 6.40 -2.17 -9.30
C CYS A 1 5.84 -3.45 -8.68
N GLY A 2 6.61 -4.51 -8.42
CA GLY A 2 6.04 -5.77 -7.90
C GLY A 2 5.23 -6.58 -8.93
N ALA A 3 3.92 -6.31 -9.08
CA ALA A 3 3.03 -7.09 -9.96
C ALA A 3 3.50 -7.12 -11.43
N TRP A 4 3.87 -5.96 -11.99
CA TRP A 4 4.49 -5.91 -13.32
C TRP A 4 5.79 -6.71 -13.40
N GLY A 5 6.59 -6.71 -12.33
CA GLY A 5 7.83 -7.48 -12.26
C GLY A 5 7.58 -8.99 -12.35
N GLY A 6 6.57 -9.50 -11.64
CA GLY A 6 6.16 -10.91 -11.71
C GLY A 6 5.71 -11.31 -13.11
N ILE A 7 4.84 -10.52 -13.74
CA ILE A 7 4.37 -10.78 -15.10
C ILE A 7 5.51 -10.67 -16.13
N ALA A 8 6.36 -9.65 -16.03
CA ALA A 8 7.51 -9.46 -16.90
C ALA A 8 8.52 -10.61 -16.78
N ALA A 9 8.75 -11.15 -15.58
CA ALA A 9 9.59 -12.33 -15.38
C ALA A 9 9.05 -13.55 -16.12
N GLY A 10 7.72 -13.72 -16.19
CA GLY A 10 7.09 -14.78 -16.98
C GLY A 10 7.33 -14.60 -18.47
N ILE A 11 7.11 -13.38 -18.98
CA ILE A 11 7.24 -13.04 -20.41
C ILE A 11 8.71 -13.19 -20.85
N PHE A 12 9.61 -12.40 -20.26
CA PHE A 12 11.00 -12.31 -20.71
C PHE A 12 11.90 -13.42 -20.15
N GLY A 13 11.45 -14.17 -19.14
CA GLY A 13 12.14 -15.38 -18.68
C GLY A 13 11.89 -16.61 -19.56
N SER A 14 10.91 -16.55 -20.46
CA SER A 14 10.56 -17.67 -21.35
C SER A 14 11.60 -17.85 -22.47
N HIS A 15 11.90 -19.11 -22.81
CA HIS A 15 12.85 -19.43 -23.88
C HIS A 15 12.36 -18.95 -25.26
N ALA A 16 11.04 -18.91 -25.48
CA ALA A 16 10.44 -18.43 -26.72
C ALA A 16 10.72 -16.95 -27.00
N LEU A 17 11.00 -16.16 -25.95
CA LEU A 17 11.30 -14.73 -26.03
C LEU A 17 12.78 -14.43 -25.70
N GLY A 18 13.67 -15.43 -25.82
CA GLY A 18 15.11 -15.27 -25.62
C GLY A 18 15.58 -15.31 -24.16
N GLY A 19 14.71 -15.71 -23.23
CA GLY A 19 15.05 -15.91 -21.83
C GLY A 19 15.79 -17.22 -21.55
N ILE A 20 16.39 -17.30 -20.36
CA ILE A 20 17.16 -18.48 -19.90
C ILE A 20 16.27 -19.73 -19.70
N GLY A 21 14.95 -19.57 -19.67
CA GLY A 21 14.01 -20.65 -19.40
C GLY A 21 13.85 -20.92 -17.90
N GLY A 22 13.09 -21.97 -17.55
CA GLY A 22 12.79 -22.32 -16.15
C GLY A 22 11.71 -21.44 -15.49
N VAL A 23 11.08 -20.54 -16.24
CA VAL A 23 9.99 -19.69 -15.76
C VAL A 23 8.70 -20.03 -16.50
N SER A 24 7.60 -20.18 -15.76
CA SER A 24 6.26 -20.40 -16.31
C SER A 24 5.43 -19.12 -16.23
N ILE A 25 4.94 -18.64 -17.37
CA ILE A 25 4.02 -17.49 -17.44
C ILE A 25 2.78 -17.74 -16.59
N VAL A 26 2.24 -18.97 -16.63
CA VAL A 26 1.06 -19.36 -15.83
C VAL A 26 1.39 -19.31 -14.34
N ALA A 27 2.55 -19.82 -13.93
CA ALA A 27 2.96 -19.77 -12.54
C ALA A 27 3.16 -18.32 -12.04
N GLN A 28 3.77 -17.46 -12.85
CA GLN A 28 3.97 -16.04 -12.50
C GLN A 28 2.65 -15.28 -12.40
N PHE A 29 1.70 -15.56 -13.28
CA PHE A 29 0.36 -14.99 -13.22
C PHE A 29 -0.39 -15.43 -11.95
N ILE A 30 -0.42 -16.74 -11.67
CA ILE A 30 -1.08 -17.28 -10.48
C ILE A 30 -0.42 -16.74 -9.20
N GLY A 31 0.91 -16.78 -9.12
CA GLY A 31 1.65 -16.27 -7.97
C GLY A 31 1.41 -14.79 -7.72
N THR A 32 1.40 -13.97 -8.78
CA THR A 32 1.13 -12.53 -8.69
C THR A 32 -0.29 -12.27 -8.19
N THR A 33 -1.30 -12.91 -8.80
CA THR A 33 -2.70 -12.76 -8.39
C THR A 33 -2.93 -13.26 -6.96
N MET A 34 -2.33 -14.39 -6.58
CA MET A 34 -2.41 -14.92 -5.22
C MET A 34 -1.78 -13.96 -4.20
N GLY A 35 -0.62 -13.38 -4.51
CA GLY A 35 0.00 -12.35 -3.68
C GLY A 35 -0.88 -11.12 -3.49
N ILE A 36 -1.53 -10.65 -4.56
CA ILE A 36 -2.50 -9.54 -4.50
C ILE A 36 -3.69 -9.90 -3.62
N VAL A 37 -4.28 -11.08 -3.80
CA VAL A 37 -5.43 -11.54 -3.00
C VAL A 37 -5.06 -11.63 -1.52
N ILE A 38 -3.91 -12.23 -1.19
CA ILE A 38 -3.44 -12.33 0.19
C ILE A 38 -3.21 -10.93 0.78
N ALA A 39 -2.60 -10.02 0.04
CA ALA A 39 -2.38 -8.65 0.52
C ALA A 39 -3.69 -7.89 0.76
N LEU A 40 -4.66 -8.02 -0.16
CA LEU A 40 -5.97 -7.38 -0.01
C LEU A 40 -6.77 -7.96 1.16
N VAL A 41 -6.84 -9.28 1.26
CA VAL A 41 -7.57 -9.96 2.35
C VAL A 41 -6.89 -9.70 3.68
N GLY A 42 -5.57 -9.94 3.78
CA GLY A 42 -4.79 -9.73 4.99
C GLY A 42 -4.82 -8.27 5.44
N GLY A 43 -4.59 -7.32 4.52
CA GLY A 43 -4.68 -5.90 4.80
C GLY A 43 -6.08 -5.49 5.29
N THR A 44 -7.13 -5.96 4.62
CA THR A 44 -8.52 -5.67 5.02
C THR A 44 -8.83 -6.22 6.41
N VAL A 45 -8.40 -7.45 6.72
CA VAL A 45 -8.62 -8.07 8.02
C VAL A 45 -7.86 -7.30 9.11
N VAL A 46 -6.58 -7.02 8.89
CA VAL A 46 -5.72 -6.33 9.89
C VAL A 46 -6.22 -4.89 10.10
N TYR A 47 -6.27 -4.08 9.05
CA TYR A 47 -6.67 -2.67 9.17
C TYR A 47 -8.14 -2.51 9.53
N GLY A 48 -9.02 -3.40 9.05
CA GLY A 48 -10.43 -3.41 9.41
C GLY A 48 -10.66 -3.73 10.89
N THR A 49 -9.89 -4.69 11.44
CA THR A 49 -9.95 -5.00 12.88
C THR A 49 -9.42 -3.84 13.71
N LEU A 50 -8.26 -3.29 13.36
CA LEU A 50 -7.70 -2.13 14.06
C LEU A 50 -8.65 -0.93 14.02
N LYS A 51 -9.26 -0.65 12.86
CA LYS A 51 -10.25 0.42 12.73
C LYS A 51 -11.44 0.25 13.68
N LYS A 52 -11.91 -0.99 13.92
CA LYS A 52 -13.05 -1.26 14.80
C LYS A 52 -12.70 -1.25 16.28
N VAL A 53 -11.49 -1.69 16.65
CA VAL A 53 -11.11 -1.91 18.05
C VAL A 53 -10.45 -0.69 18.67
N VAL A 54 -9.54 -0.04 17.94
CA VAL A 54 -8.76 1.09 18.46
C VAL A 54 -9.02 2.41 17.74
N GLY A 55 -9.51 2.36 16.48
CA GLY A 55 -9.63 3.55 15.65
C GLY A 55 -8.27 4.02 15.15
N ILE A 56 -8.00 3.84 13.85
CA ILE A 56 -6.69 4.13 13.24
C ILE A 56 -6.70 5.32 12.28
N ARG A 57 -7.83 6.04 12.21
CA ARG A 57 -8.01 7.17 11.32
C ARG A 57 -8.80 8.24 12.04
N LEU A 58 -8.40 9.49 11.86
CA LEU A 58 -9.10 10.67 12.37
C LEU A 58 -10.53 10.73 11.82
N ASP A 59 -11.42 11.39 12.55
CA ASP A 59 -12.71 11.77 11.98
C ASP A 59 -12.54 12.85 10.89
N ALA A 60 -13.62 13.17 10.17
CA ALA A 60 -13.55 14.08 9.04
C ALA A 60 -13.21 15.53 9.44
N GLU A 61 -13.65 15.98 10.61
CA GLU A 61 -13.39 17.33 11.11
C GLU A 61 -11.95 17.42 11.67
N GLU A 62 -11.53 16.38 12.38
CA GLU A 62 -10.16 16.16 12.85
C GLU A 62 -9.14 16.10 11.70
N GLU A 63 -9.44 15.37 10.61
CA GLU A 63 -8.61 15.28 9.40
C GLU A 63 -8.60 16.63 8.65
N TYR A 64 -9.71 17.39 8.65
CA TYR A 64 -9.79 18.74 8.07
C TYR A 64 -8.95 19.76 8.84
N ASN A 65 -9.01 19.74 10.17
CA ASN A 65 -8.22 20.62 11.03
C ASN A 65 -6.72 20.31 10.97
N GLY A 66 -6.36 19.09 10.56
CA GLY A 66 -4.99 18.62 10.38
C GLY A 66 -4.44 17.89 11.59
N ALA A 67 -3.69 16.80 11.35
CA ALA A 67 -3.19 15.91 12.39
C ALA A 67 -2.29 16.62 13.43
N ASP A 68 -1.53 17.61 13.02
CA ASP A 68 -0.62 18.35 13.93
C ASP A 68 -1.41 19.19 14.94
N LEU A 69 -2.49 19.86 14.52
CA LEU A 69 -3.35 20.62 15.42
C LEU A 69 -4.26 19.71 16.25
N THR A 70 -4.86 18.71 15.61
CA THR A 70 -5.84 17.83 16.26
C THR A 70 -5.20 16.89 17.28
N LEU A 71 -4.10 16.23 16.93
CA LEU A 71 -3.45 15.24 17.81
C LEU A 71 -2.36 15.86 18.68
N HIS A 72 -1.49 16.69 18.08
CA HIS A 72 -0.29 17.20 18.73
C HIS A 72 -0.46 18.62 19.31
N ARG A 73 -1.53 19.33 18.94
CA ARG A 73 -1.83 20.72 19.36
C ARG A 73 -0.70 21.71 19.07
N ILE A 74 -0.03 21.54 17.94
CA ILE A 74 1.05 22.40 17.46
C ILE A 74 0.78 22.84 16.02
N SER A 75 1.28 24.02 15.63
CA SER A 75 1.19 24.46 14.23
C SER A 75 2.30 23.81 13.41
N ALA A 76 1.95 23.26 12.24
CA ALA A 76 2.92 22.76 11.27
C ALA A 76 3.67 23.90 10.54
N THR A 77 3.15 25.13 10.63
CA THR A 77 3.73 26.31 9.98
C THR A 77 4.16 27.37 11.01
N PRO A 78 5.42 27.83 10.96
CA PRO A 78 5.96 28.78 11.92
C PRO A 78 5.36 30.19 11.78
N GLU A 79 4.98 30.65 10.57
CA GLU A 79 4.37 31.98 10.39
C GLU A 79 3.05 32.15 11.15
N ARG A 80 2.37 31.04 11.47
CA ARG A 80 1.10 31.05 12.20
C ARG A 80 1.29 31.14 13.73
N GLU A 81 2.48 30.82 14.24
CA GLU A 81 2.83 30.94 15.66
C GLU A 81 3.39 32.33 16.01
N THR A 82 4.02 33.01 15.05
CA THR A 82 4.58 34.34 15.25
C THR A 82 3.59 35.42 14.82
N SER A 83 2.62 35.75 15.69
CA SER A 83 1.83 36.97 15.54
C SER A 83 2.63 38.17 16.06
N TRP A 84 3.44 38.79 15.19
CA TRP A 84 4.00 40.12 15.43
C TRP A 84 3.89 40.94 14.14
#